data_AF-A0A2V8UD61-F1
#
_entry.id   AF-A0A2V8UD61-F1
#
_cell.length_a   1.000
_cell.length_b   1.000
_cell.length_c   1.000
_cell.angle_alpha   90.00
_cell.angle_beta   90.00
_cell.angle_gamma   90.00
#
_symmetry.space_group_name_H-M   'P 1'
#
loop_
_entity.id
_entity.type
_entity.pdbx_description
1 polymer ?
#
loop_
_entity_poly.entity_id
_entity_poly.type
_entity_poly.pdbx_seq_one_letter_code
_entity_poly.pdbx_strand_id
1 'polypeptide(L)'
;MIRKTVLLALTLTSLCAGQARREFDRPVRQAVRGTHGAVAAGSEYATEAGMRIYYKGGNAVDAGVTAMFAGSVTELSHFGMGGEAPILIRNKAGKVYAIAGVGTMPKLATSEMFRTRRLMPGEIMEMDPGGLKGIIPVAGIMPALVPGMVDAGLVALREFGTKSFNEIIAPAIELADGFAIDEMRAGSIARSRRFFDLWPTSKQHFTPNGQIPKVGDIFRQPDLAHTLRSMAEAERKALAAGASRQAAIDAVRDYFYRGEIARKIDAFMKANNGLLRYEDMAAFKLEVEEPVSTMYHGYKVYKPGFWSQGPAMIEALNILDGFDSRNAPLNSAEYIHRTVEALKLAYADRDTYYGDPKFSSVPSQILLSKEYAAERRRQITQKASRDFLPGRINGKVGHHPAENETAALHIDETLKAHDTTCVDAIDHEGMMFSATPSGAWLPSVIAGDTGIPLTERAQSFVLIPGHPNELAGGKRPRVTLSPTLVTQGDGHPYLALSTPGGDNQDQALIQVLLDVLDFNLNAQNAVEAPRFQTRHLVSSFDNHAWNRGDLLLDERIPPATYTDLTERGHQTSSRSRYANGAAPVAIKGVAERRHRSGRGSVLQPVGARVVIGNWIVGTGLNEPRNCRFPLAATR
;
A
#
# COMPACT_ATOMS: atom_id res chain seq x y z
N MET A 1 57.94 -32.11 26.61
CA MET A 1 57.42 -30.73 26.46
C MET A 1 56.74 -30.50 25.09
N ILE A 2 55.99 -31.49 24.54
CA ILE A 2 55.42 -31.42 23.16
C ILE A 2 53.91 -31.79 23.12
N ARG A 3 53.28 -32.16 24.25
CA ARG A 3 51.86 -32.58 24.29
C ARG A 3 50.86 -31.51 24.73
N LYS A 4 51.30 -30.32 25.16
CA LYS A 4 50.40 -29.24 25.59
C LYS A 4 50.14 -28.15 24.55
N THR A 5 50.94 -28.09 23.48
CA THR A 5 50.79 -27.06 22.44
C THR A 5 49.78 -27.42 21.34
N VAL A 6 49.51 -28.72 21.15
CA VAL A 6 48.56 -29.19 20.12
C VAL A 6 47.09 -29.01 20.54
N LEU A 7 46.79 -29.05 21.85
CA LEU A 7 45.42 -28.90 22.35
C LEU A 7 44.93 -27.43 22.35
N LEU A 8 45.86 -26.46 22.40
CA LEU A 8 45.53 -25.04 22.31
C LEU A 8 45.33 -24.58 20.86
N ALA A 9 45.99 -25.24 19.89
CA ALA A 9 45.79 -24.96 18.47
C ALA A 9 44.45 -25.52 17.94
N LEU A 10 43.94 -26.61 18.51
CA LEU A 10 42.64 -27.21 18.14
C LEU A 10 41.43 -26.51 18.77
N THR A 11 41.62 -25.73 19.85
CA THR A 11 40.55 -24.92 20.46
C THR A 11 40.42 -23.53 19.86
N LEU A 12 41.51 -23.00 19.27
CA LEU A 12 41.48 -21.73 18.52
C LEU A 12 40.98 -21.87 17.07
N THR A 13 41.09 -23.05 16.44
CA THR A 13 40.48 -23.30 15.12
C THR A 13 38.98 -23.57 15.19
N SER A 14 38.45 -24.04 16.33
CA SER A 14 37.00 -24.16 16.56
C SER A 14 36.30 -22.83 16.90
N LEU A 15 37.04 -21.78 17.29
CA LEU A 15 36.46 -20.44 17.50
C LEU A 15 36.41 -19.56 16.23
N CYS A 16 37.06 -19.98 15.14
CA CYS A 16 36.99 -19.28 13.85
C CYS A 16 36.01 -19.93 12.86
N ALA A 17 35.39 -21.07 13.22
CA ALA A 17 34.44 -21.81 12.39
C ALA A 17 32.96 -21.52 12.72
N GLY A 18 32.64 -20.30 13.17
CA GLY A 18 31.29 -19.90 13.63
C GLY A 18 30.76 -18.59 13.08
N GLN A 19 31.44 -17.98 12.11
CA GLN A 19 30.85 -16.96 11.25
C GLN A 19 31.08 -17.40 9.81
N ALA A 20 30.36 -18.43 9.38
CA ALA A 20 30.00 -18.51 7.98
C ALA A 20 29.42 -17.13 7.64
N ARG A 21 30.15 -16.33 6.86
CA ARG A 21 29.61 -15.12 6.26
C ARG A 21 28.30 -15.56 5.63
N ARG A 22 27.17 -15.09 6.16
CA ARG A 22 25.87 -15.34 5.56
C ARG A 22 26.00 -14.91 4.10
N GLU A 23 25.99 -15.87 3.18
CA GLU A 23 25.89 -15.59 1.76
C GLU A 23 24.48 -15.07 1.54
N PHE A 24 24.30 -13.77 1.76
CA PHE A 24 23.18 -13.08 1.16
C PHE A 24 23.42 -13.13 -0.34
N ASP A 25 22.39 -13.52 -1.09
CA ASP A 25 22.34 -13.19 -2.51
C ASP A 25 22.74 -11.73 -2.64
N ARG A 26 23.76 -11.47 -3.46
CA ARG A 26 24.16 -10.10 -3.78
C ARG A 26 22.89 -9.38 -4.25
N PRO A 27 22.50 -8.25 -3.63
CA PRO A 27 21.29 -7.57 -4.04
C PRO A 27 21.45 -7.15 -5.50
N VAL A 28 20.35 -7.24 -6.24
CA VAL A 28 20.28 -6.84 -7.65
C VAL A 28 20.67 -5.37 -7.80
N ARG A 29 20.43 -4.56 -6.77
CA ARG A 29 20.87 -3.16 -6.71
C ARG A 29 21.73 -2.89 -5.49
N GLN A 30 22.54 -1.85 -5.60
CA GLN A 30 23.16 -1.25 -4.42
C GLN A 30 22.20 -0.21 -3.84
N ALA A 31 22.18 -0.10 -2.52
CA ALA A 31 21.52 0.97 -1.80
C ALA A 31 22.00 2.35 -2.32
N VAL A 32 21.08 3.17 -2.86
CA VAL A 32 21.34 4.57 -3.22
C VAL A 32 21.56 5.38 -1.93
N ARG A 33 22.38 6.44 -1.96
CA ARG A 33 22.70 7.25 -0.77
C ARG A 33 22.72 8.74 -1.11
N GLY A 34 22.20 9.57 -0.21
CA GLY A 34 22.24 11.03 -0.32
C GLY A 34 22.18 11.74 1.04
N THR A 35 22.43 13.05 1.03
CA THR A 35 22.42 13.92 2.22
C THR A 35 21.39 15.05 2.16
N HIS A 36 20.79 15.29 1.00
CA HIS A 36 19.86 16.41 0.79
C HIS A 36 18.39 15.99 0.96
N GLY A 37 18.05 14.82 0.41
CA GLY A 37 16.73 14.24 0.47
C GLY A 37 16.67 12.98 -0.38
N ALA A 38 15.52 12.33 -0.33
CA ALA A 38 15.26 11.08 -1.02
C ALA A 38 13.77 10.93 -1.34
N VAL A 39 13.49 10.26 -2.46
CA VAL A 39 12.17 9.78 -2.86
C VAL A 39 12.30 8.32 -3.31
N ALA A 40 11.37 7.47 -2.89
CA ALA A 40 11.20 6.10 -3.36
C ALA A 40 9.72 5.90 -3.72
N ALA A 41 9.40 5.43 -4.92
CA ALA A 41 8.01 5.36 -5.39
C ALA A 41 7.71 4.08 -6.20
N GLY A 42 6.49 3.84 -6.68
CA GLY A 42 6.22 2.67 -7.55
C GLY A 42 6.87 2.73 -8.94
N SER A 43 7.22 3.94 -9.40
CA SER A 43 7.82 4.17 -10.72
C SER A 43 8.96 5.17 -10.71
N GLU A 44 9.80 5.08 -11.73
CA GLU A 44 10.85 6.06 -12.03
C GLU A 44 10.28 7.44 -12.34
N TYR A 45 9.13 7.53 -13.02
CA TYR A 45 8.47 8.81 -13.31
C TYR A 45 8.03 9.52 -12.03
N ALA A 46 7.38 8.80 -11.10
CA ALA A 46 7.00 9.35 -9.81
C ALA A 46 8.22 9.74 -8.96
N THR A 47 9.25 8.88 -8.95
CA THR A 47 10.51 9.15 -8.22
C THR A 47 11.20 10.41 -8.74
N GLU A 48 11.32 10.54 -10.05
CA GLU A 48 11.97 11.65 -10.72
C GLU A 48 11.20 12.97 -10.52
N ALA A 49 9.87 12.93 -10.66
CA ALA A 49 9.01 14.07 -10.37
C ALA A 49 9.19 14.59 -8.93
N GLY A 50 9.19 13.70 -7.93
CA GLY A 50 9.43 14.08 -6.54
C GLY A 50 10.84 14.62 -6.32
N MET A 51 11.86 14.01 -6.91
CA MET A 51 13.25 14.47 -6.80
C MET A 51 13.46 15.87 -7.41
N ARG A 52 12.78 16.22 -8.51
CA ARG A 52 12.83 17.57 -9.11
C ARG A 52 12.46 18.67 -8.11
N ILE A 53 11.58 18.38 -7.17
CA ILE A 53 11.09 19.37 -6.20
C ILE A 53 12.14 19.73 -5.16
N TYR A 54 12.99 18.79 -4.75
CA TYR A 54 14.12 19.11 -3.88
C TYR A 54 15.07 20.13 -4.53
N TYR A 55 15.34 20.01 -5.83
CA TYR A 55 16.17 20.99 -6.56
C TYR A 55 15.50 22.36 -6.71
N LYS A 56 14.19 22.44 -6.48
CA LYS A 56 13.44 23.70 -6.40
C LYS A 56 13.29 24.20 -4.96
N GLY A 57 13.91 23.54 -3.98
CA GLY A 57 13.84 23.90 -2.56
C GLY A 57 12.53 23.51 -1.87
N GLY A 58 11.82 22.50 -2.38
CA GLY A 58 10.69 21.90 -1.66
C GLY A 58 11.15 20.93 -0.57
N ASN A 59 10.23 20.59 0.33
CA ASN A 59 10.47 19.67 1.45
C ASN A 59 9.99 18.24 1.14
N ALA A 60 10.10 17.31 2.10
CA ALA A 60 9.68 15.91 1.92
C ALA A 60 8.18 15.75 1.58
N VAL A 61 7.31 16.62 2.10
CA VAL A 61 5.88 16.60 1.77
C VAL A 61 5.63 17.13 0.36
N ASP A 62 6.31 18.21 -0.04
CA ASP A 62 6.23 18.71 -1.41
C ASP A 62 6.68 17.62 -2.42
N ALA A 63 7.82 16.97 -2.16
CA ALA A 63 8.33 15.88 -2.99
C ALA A 63 7.39 14.67 -3.03
N GLY A 64 6.85 14.27 -1.87
CA GLY A 64 5.90 13.15 -1.76
C GLY A 64 4.59 13.41 -2.49
N VAL A 65 4.01 14.61 -2.34
CA VAL A 65 2.77 14.98 -3.04
C VAL A 65 2.99 15.07 -4.55
N THR A 66 4.11 15.65 -5.02
CA THR A 66 4.44 15.65 -6.45
C THR A 66 4.61 14.25 -7.02
N ALA A 67 5.36 13.37 -6.33
CA ALA A 67 5.51 11.98 -6.74
C ALA A 67 4.17 11.25 -6.80
N MET A 68 3.29 11.50 -5.83
CA MET A 68 1.93 10.93 -5.80
C MET A 68 1.08 11.40 -6.98
N PHE A 69 1.04 12.69 -7.31
CA PHE A 69 0.30 13.17 -8.49
C PHE A 69 0.89 12.64 -9.81
N ALA A 70 2.22 12.59 -9.95
CA ALA A 70 2.87 11.99 -11.12
C ALA A 70 2.57 10.49 -11.25
N GLY A 71 2.53 9.78 -10.12
CA GLY A 71 2.14 8.38 -10.05
C GLY A 71 0.69 8.16 -10.48
N SER A 72 -0.24 9.07 -10.13
CA SER A 72 -1.65 8.97 -10.52
C SER A 72 -1.89 9.06 -12.03
N VAL A 73 -0.92 9.59 -12.77
CA VAL A 73 -0.94 9.71 -14.24
C VAL A 73 -0.28 8.49 -14.88
N THR A 74 0.87 8.08 -14.35
CA THR A 74 1.70 7.07 -15.01
C THR A 74 1.39 5.66 -14.55
N GLU A 75 1.02 5.43 -13.29
CA GLU A 75 0.79 4.10 -12.69
C GLU A 75 -0.65 3.62 -12.81
N LEU A 76 -1.32 3.96 -13.93
CA LEU A 76 -2.74 3.71 -14.22
C LEU A 76 -3.22 2.26 -14.04
N SER A 77 -2.31 1.27 -14.04
CA SER A 77 -2.63 -0.12 -13.72
C SER A 77 -2.78 -0.42 -12.22
N HIS A 78 -2.41 0.50 -11.34
CA HIS A 78 -2.35 0.34 -9.88
C HIS A 78 -3.06 1.47 -9.12
N PHE A 79 -3.07 2.66 -9.72
CA PHE A 79 -3.48 3.88 -9.04
C PHE A 79 -3.84 4.99 -10.03
N GLY A 80 -4.94 5.70 -9.75
CA GLY A 80 -5.36 6.88 -10.49
C GLY A 80 -5.91 7.99 -9.58
N MET A 81 -6.09 9.19 -10.16
CA MET A 81 -6.47 10.40 -9.41
C MET A 81 -7.83 10.31 -8.70
N GLY A 82 -8.73 9.43 -9.14
CA GLY A 82 -10.01 9.17 -8.45
C GLY A 82 -9.94 8.14 -7.31
N GLY A 83 -8.75 7.65 -6.98
CA GLY A 83 -8.51 6.67 -5.93
C GLY A 83 -8.33 7.26 -4.53
N GLU A 84 -7.59 6.52 -3.71
CA GLU A 84 -7.25 6.82 -2.32
C GLU A 84 -5.74 6.95 -2.12
N ALA A 85 -5.34 7.68 -1.08
CA ALA A 85 -3.94 7.76 -0.68
C ALA A 85 -3.79 8.08 0.81
N PRO A 86 -3.84 7.09 1.71
CA PRO A 86 -3.42 7.30 3.09
C PRO A 86 -1.99 7.82 3.17
N ILE A 87 -1.77 8.79 4.05
CA ILE A 87 -0.48 9.47 4.22
C ILE A 87 -0.11 9.50 5.71
N LEU A 88 1.15 9.20 6.02
CA LEU A 88 1.79 9.56 7.28
C LEU A 88 2.83 10.65 7.04
N ILE A 89 2.85 11.65 7.91
CA ILE A 89 3.79 12.78 7.84
C ILE A 89 4.48 12.95 9.19
N ARG A 90 5.81 12.95 9.23
CA ARG A 90 6.58 13.48 10.36
C ARG A 90 6.98 14.91 10.04
N ASN A 91 6.50 15.87 10.83
CA ASN A 91 6.87 17.27 10.65
C ASN A 91 8.27 17.58 11.23
N LYS A 92 8.75 18.81 11.01
CA LYS A 92 10.04 19.29 11.56
C LYS A 92 10.12 19.21 13.08
N ALA A 93 9.00 19.41 13.78
CA ALA A 93 8.92 19.30 15.24
C ALA A 93 8.97 17.85 15.75
N GLY A 94 8.99 16.86 14.85
CA GLY A 94 9.05 15.44 15.19
C GLY A 94 7.70 14.80 15.55
N LYS A 95 6.59 15.53 15.37
CA LYS A 95 5.25 14.96 15.51
C LYS A 95 4.85 14.24 14.22
N VAL A 96 4.22 13.08 14.38
CA VAL A 96 3.68 12.27 13.28
C VAL A 96 2.18 12.47 13.19
N TYR A 97 1.68 12.64 11.97
CA TYR A 97 0.27 12.82 11.65
C TYR A 97 -0.17 11.80 10.61
N ALA A 98 -1.45 11.48 10.60
CA ALA A 98 -2.11 10.69 9.56
C ALA A 98 -3.10 11.55 8.78
N ILE A 99 -3.20 11.33 7.48
CA ILE A 99 -4.29 11.83 6.63
C ILE A 99 -4.94 10.60 6.02
N ALA A 100 -6.25 10.44 6.21
CA ALA A 100 -6.89 9.20 5.83
C ALA A 100 -6.80 8.93 4.33
N GLY A 101 -7.00 9.95 3.50
CA GLY A 101 -6.92 9.82 2.05
C GLY A 101 -7.90 8.83 1.44
N VAL A 102 -8.94 8.44 2.18
CA VAL A 102 -9.97 7.49 1.76
C VAL A 102 -11.29 8.23 1.56
N GLY A 103 -11.89 8.00 0.40
CA GLY A 103 -13.23 8.47 0.07
C GLY A 103 -14.33 7.88 0.94
N THR A 104 -15.43 8.60 1.08
CA THR A 104 -16.64 8.03 1.69
C THR A 104 -17.54 7.42 0.61
N MET A 105 -18.28 6.38 0.96
CA MET A 105 -19.35 5.83 0.12
C MET A 105 -20.40 6.93 -0.13
N PRO A 106 -20.93 7.08 -1.36
CA PRO A 106 -22.04 8.00 -1.63
C PRO A 106 -23.23 7.79 -0.69
N LYS A 107 -23.91 8.87 -0.28
CA LYS A 107 -25.05 8.79 0.65
C LYS A 107 -26.22 7.94 0.14
N LEU A 108 -26.36 7.81 -1.18
CA LEU A 108 -27.39 6.97 -1.80
C LEU A 108 -27.15 5.47 -1.60
N ALA A 109 -25.93 5.07 -1.24
CA ALA A 109 -25.58 3.66 -1.06
C ALA A 109 -26.07 3.12 0.30
N THR A 110 -26.76 1.97 0.26
CA THR A 110 -27.14 1.22 1.46
C THR A 110 -26.76 -0.24 1.30
N SER A 111 -26.45 -0.93 2.41
CA SER A 111 -26.16 -2.36 2.36
C SER A 111 -27.34 -3.14 1.76
N GLU A 112 -28.57 -2.73 2.05
CA GLU A 112 -29.79 -3.33 1.50
C GLU A 112 -29.93 -3.18 -0.02
N MET A 113 -29.57 -2.00 -0.57
CA MET A 113 -29.54 -1.80 -2.01
C MET A 113 -28.59 -2.81 -2.66
N PHE A 114 -27.38 -2.97 -2.15
CA PHE A 114 -26.41 -3.90 -2.73
C PHE A 114 -26.82 -5.38 -2.57
N ARG A 115 -27.55 -5.74 -1.51
CA ARG A 115 -28.08 -7.10 -1.33
C ARG A 115 -29.18 -7.45 -2.32
N THR A 116 -30.04 -6.50 -2.67
CA THR A 116 -31.28 -6.75 -3.43
C THR A 116 -31.22 -6.35 -4.89
N ARG A 117 -30.28 -5.47 -5.26
CA ARG A 117 -30.16 -4.96 -6.62
C ARG A 117 -29.71 -6.04 -7.60
N ARG A 118 -30.31 -6.04 -8.78
CA ARG A 118 -29.83 -6.81 -9.93
C ARG A 118 -28.58 -6.15 -10.54
N LEU A 119 -27.56 -6.95 -10.82
CA LEU A 119 -26.37 -6.50 -11.55
C LEU A 119 -26.72 -6.09 -12.99
N MET A 120 -26.04 -5.05 -13.45
CA MET A 120 -26.10 -4.47 -14.78
C MET A 120 -24.89 -4.93 -15.59
N PRO A 121 -24.96 -4.94 -16.94
CA PRO A 121 -23.79 -5.19 -17.78
C PRO A 121 -22.62 -4.26 -17.43
N GLY A 122 -21.42 -4.83 -17.27
CA GLY A 122 -20.23 -4.07 -16.85
C GLY A 122 -20.03 -3.95 -15.35
N GLU A 123 -20.95 -4.48 -14.55
CA GLU A 123 -20.76 -4.74 -13.13
C GLU A 123 -20.47 -6.22 -12.97
N ILE A 124 -19.33 -6.55 -12.38
CA ILE A 124 -18.80 -7.89 -12.52
C ILE A 124 -18.71 -8.56 -11.15
N MET A 125 -19.42 -9.67 -11.06
CA MET A 125 -19.40 -10.65 -9.99
C MET A 125 -19.55 -12.01 -10.67
N GLU A 126 -18.53 -12.87 -10.66
CA GLU A 126 -18.68 -14.26 -11.11
C GLU A 126 -18.59 -15.19 -9.89
N MET A 127 -19.25 -16.36 -9.88
CA MET A 127 -19.51 -17.18 -8.66
C MET A 127 -19.01 -18.64 -8.76
N ASP A 128 -18.17 -19.13 -7.81
CA ASP A 128 -17.60 -20.51 -7.63
C ASP A 128 -16.82 -20.76 -6.29
N PRO A 129 -17.13 -21.77 -5.41
CA PRO A 129 -16.96 -22.05 -3.91
C PRO A 129 -15.71 -21.65 -3.00
N GLY A 130 -15.90 -21.27 -1.69
CA GLY A 130 -14.91 -20.63 -0.74
C GLY A 130 -14.89 -19.10 -0.26
N GLY A 131 -15.89 -18.22 -0.42
CA GLY A 131 -15.91 -16.74 -0.17
C GLY A 131 -17.27 -16.18 0.32
N LEU A 132 -17.47 -14.87 0.47
CA LEU A 132 -18.74 -14.36 1.04
C LEU A 132 -19.89 -14.33 0.01
N LYS A 133 -21.10 -14.71 0.43
CA LYS A 133 -22.33 -14.53 -0.38
C LYS A 133 -22.76 -13.06 -0.35
N GLY A 134 -23.01 -12.49 -1.52
CA GLY A 134 -23.40 -11.08 -1.67
C GLY A 134 -22.20 -10.16 -1.41
N ILE A 135 -21.55 -9.75 -2.50
CA ILE A 135 -20.44 -8.81 -2.47
C ILE A 135 -20.79 -7.56 -3.26
N ILE A 136 -20.02 -6.50 -3.04
CA ILE A 136 -20.07 -5.31 -3.88
C ILE A 136 -19.30 -5.62 -5.18
N PRO A 137 -19.77 -5.17 -6.35
CA PRO A 137 -19.06 -5.43 -7.62
C PRO A 137 -17.59 -5.00 -7.55
N VAL A 138 -16.70 -5.83 -8.08
CA VAL A 138 -15.24 -5.61 -8.00
C VAL A 138 -14.73 -4.55 -8.98
N ALA A 139 -15.57 -4.16 -9.95
CA ALA A 139 -15.29 -3.16 -10.97
C ALA A 139 -16.57 -2.44 -11.42
N GLY A 140 -16.40 -1.36 -12.18
CA GLY A 140 -17.49 -0.53 -12.71
C GLY A 140 -17.79 0.69 -11.85
N ILE A 141 -18.94 1.33 -12.08
CA ILE A 141 -19.29 2.62 -11.45
C ILE A 141 -19.85 2.51 -10.02
N MET A 142 -20.41 1.36 -9.66
CA MET A 142 -21.08 1.18 -8.36
C MET A 142 -20.15 1.15 -7.15
N PRO A 143 -18.93 0.59 -7.23
CA PRO A 143 -18.00 0.65 -6.11
C PRO A 143 -17.29 2.01 -5.95
N ALA A 144 -17.66 3.02 -6.74
CA ALA A 144 -17.06 4.35 -6.69
C ALA A 144 -17.34 5.06 -5.37
N LEU A 145 -16.27 5.48 -4.72
CA LEU A 145 -16.28 6.40 -3.58
C LEU A 145 -16.11 7.84 -4.07
N VAL A 146 -16.28 8.81 -3.15
CA VAL A 146 -15.75 10.16 -3.40
C VAL A 146 -14.22 10.07 -3.60
N PRO A 147 -13.62 10.63 -4.67
CA PRO A 147 -12.17 10.64 -4.84
C PRO A 147 -11.44 11.18 -3.61
N GLY A 148 -10.62 10.35 -2.96
CA GLY A 148 -9.97 10.67 -1.68
C GLY A 148 -8.54 11.18 -1.82
N MET A 149 -7.81 10.73 -2.85
CA MET A 149 -6.39 11.03 -3.04
C MET A 149 -6.12 12.52 -3.29
N VAL A 150 -6.97 13.20 -4.07
CA VAL A 150 -6.78 14.62 -4.39
C VAL A 150 -6.82 15.46 -3.12
N ASP A 151 -7.83 15.29 -2.28
CA ASP A 151 -7.93 16.00 -1.01
C ASP A 151 -6.77 15.65 -0.07
N ALA A 152 -6.30 14.40 -0.08
CA ALA A 152 -5.16 13.96 0.74
C ALA A 152 -3.89 14.77 0.39
N GLY A 153 -3.60 14.89 -0.91
CA GLY A 153 -2.47 15.67 -1.39
C GLY A 153 -2.61 17.17 -1.11
N LEU A 154 -3.81 17.73 -1.29
CA LEU A 154 -4.08 19.14 -1.01
C LEU A 154 -3.98 19.47 0.49
N VAL A 155 -4.53 18.62 1.37
CA VAL A 155 -4.38 18.78 2.83
C VAL A 155 -2.91 18.68 3.24
N ALA A 156 -2.17 17.68 2.73
CA ALA A 156 -0.76 17.53 3.03
C ALA A 156 0.05 18.77 2.59
N LEU A 157 -0.15 19.25 1.37
CA LEU A 157 0.51 20.43 0.80
C LEU A 157 0.15 21.72 1.56
N ARG A 158 -1.13 21.88 1.93
CA ARG A 158 -1.64 23.04 2.67
C ARG A 158 -1.02 23.15 4.06
N GLU A 159 -0.99 22.04 4.80
CA GLU A 159 -0.57 22.00 6.21
C GLU A 159 0.95 21.90 6.38
N PHE A 160 1.63 21.13 5.52
CA PHE A 160 3.03 20.75 5.74
C PHE A 160 3.95 21.07 4.55
N GLY A 161 3.40 21.38 3.38
CA GLY A 161 4.20 21.75 2.21
C GLY A 161 4.74 23.17 2.28
N THR A 162 5.61 23.50 1.33
CA THR A 162 6.17 24.84 1.15
C THR A 162 5.89 25.43 -0.24
N LYS A 163 5.55 24.58 -1.22
CA LYS A 163 5.37 24.96 -2.62
C LYS A 163 3.93 25.28 -3.00
N SER A 164 3.77 26.00 -4.11
CA SER A 164 2.46 26.20 -4.75
C SER A 164 1.98 24.91 -5.40
N PHE A 165 0.66 24.69 -5.47
CA PHE A 165 0.06 23.58 -6.18
C PHE A 165 0.50 23.55 -7.66
N ASN A 166 0.64 24.70 -8.30
CA ASN A 166 1.10 24.84 -9.68
C ASN A 166 2.53 24.31 -9.87
N GLU A 167 3.44 24.52 -8.91
CA GLU A 167 4.77 23.89 -8.92
C GLU A 167 4.67 22.36 -8.71
N ILE A 168 3.79 21.92 -7.81
CA ILE A 168 3.63 20.52 -7.42
C ILE A 168 3.05 19.68 -8.56
N ILE A 169 2.06 20.21 -9.28
CA ILE A 169 1.31 19.46 -10.30
C ILE A 169 1.96 19.50 -11.69
N ALA A 170 2.92 20.40 -11.92
CA ALA A 170 3.56 20.56 -13.23
C ALA A 170 4.11 19.25 -13.82
N PRO A 171 4.84 18.39 -13.07
CA PRO A 171 5.31 17.11 -13.61
C PRO A 171 4.16 16.16 -14.01
N ALA A 172 3.05 16.17 -13.28
CA ALA A 172 1.89 15.35 -13.62
C ALA A 172 1.21 15.85 -14.92
N ILE A 173 1.17 17.17 -15.15
CA ILE A 173 0.69 17.75 -16.41
C ILE A 173 1.59 17.33 -17.58
N GLU A 174 2.91 17.45 -17.42
CA GLU A 174 3.89 17.02 -18.44
C GLU A 174 3.72 15.55 -18.80
N LEU A 175 3.56 14.69 -17.80
CA LEU A 175 3.33 13.26 -18.00
C LEU A 175 1.96 13.00 -18.66
N ALA A 176 0.92 13.75 -18.30
CA ALA A 176 -0.41 13.58 -18.92
C ALA A 176 -0.41 14.03 -20.39
N ASP A 177 0.44 14.98 -20.78
CA ASP A 177 0.66 15.36 -22.18
C ASP A 177 1.40 14.29 -22.99
N GLY A 178 2.17 13.44 -22.33
CA GLY A 178 2.83 12.30 -22.96
C GLY A 178 3.93 11.68 -22.12
N PHE A 179 3.92 10.35 -22.00
CA PHE A 179 5.05 9.57 -21.50
C PHE A 179 5.19 8.27 -22.30
N ALA A 180 6.40 7.70 -22.31
CA ALA A 180 6.62 6.40 -22.94
C ALA A 180 6.01 5.29 -22.07
N ILE A 181 5.05 4.55 -22.62
CA ILE A 181 4.35 3.49 -21.91
C ILE A 181 5.17 2.20 -21.92
N ASP A 182 5.23 1.51 -20.78
CA ASP A 182 5.99 0.27 -20.61
C ASP A 182 5.15 -0.99 -20.88
N GLU A 183 5.81 -2.15 -20.78
CA GLU A 183 5.22 -3.48 -20.98
C GLU A 183 4.05 -3.74 -20.05
N MET A 184 4.18 -3.35 -18.78
CA MET A 184 3.17 -3.61 -17.76
C MET A 184 1.88 -2.85 -18.05
N ARG A 185 1.98 -1.54 -18.32
CA ARG A 185 0.85 -0.64 -18.54
C ARG A 185 0.19 -0.91 -19.88
N ALA A 186 0.97 -1.08 -20.95
CA ALA A 186 0.44 -1.47 -22.26
C ALA A 186 -0.27 -2.83 -22.19
N GLY A 187 0.33 -3.80 -21.49
CA GLY A 187 -0.26 -5.11 -21.23
C GLY A 187 -1.55 -5.03 -20.42
N SER A 188 -1.61 -4.19 -19.38
CA SER A 188 -2.84 -3.97 -18.60
C SER A 188 -3.94 -3.36 -19.45
N ILE A 189 -3.66 -2.33 -20.26
CA ILE A 189 -4.64 -1.76 -21.20
C ILE A 189 -5.15 -2.84 -22.17
N ALA A 190 -4.25 -3.66 -22.72
CA ALA A 190 -4.61 -4.73 -23.64
C ALA A 190 -5.57 -5.76 -23.00
N ARG A 191 -5.25 -6.23 -21.79
CA ARG A 191 -6.10 -7.19 -21.05
C ARG A 191 -7.46 -6.57 -20.69
N SER A 192 -7.47 -5.30 -20.31
CA SER A 192 -8.68 -4.57 -19.93
C SER A 192 -9.61 -4.20 -21.09
N ARG A 193 -9.19 -4.41 -22.35
CA ARG A 193 -9.91 -3.94 -23.54
C ARG A 193 -11.40 -4.28 -23.57
N ARG A 194 -11.77 -5.53 -23.25
CA ARG A 194 -13.18 -5.95 -23.31
C ARG A 194 -14.07 -5.22 -22.32
N PHE A 195 -13.52 -4.72 -21.20
CA PHE A 195 -14.29 -3.92 -20.24
C PHE A 195 -14.47 -2.49 -20.73
N PHE A 196 -13.48 -1.95 -21.42
CA PHE A 196 -13.62 -0.64 -22.06
C PHE A 196 -14.71 -0.65 -23.13
N ASP A 197 -14.96 -1.76 -23.81
CA ASP A 197 -16.11 -1.86 -24.73
C ASP A 197 -17.48 -1.67 -24.04
N LEU A 198 -17.55 -1.84 -22.71
CA LEU A 198 -18.72 -1.56 -21.88
C LEU A 198 -18.74 -0.12 -21.34
N TRP A 199 -17.60 0.59 -21.38
CA TRP A 199 -17.42 1.93 -20.81
C TRP A 199 -16.86 2.88 -21.87
N PRO A 200 -17.73 3.56 -22.65
CA PRO A 200 -17.31 4.36 -23.81
C PRO A 200 -16.25 5.43 -23.50
N THR A 201 -16.35 6.08 -22.33
CA THR A 201 -15.36 7.07 -21.87
C THR A 201 -13.99 6.44 -21.62
N SER A 202 -13.93 5.28 -20.95
CA SER A 202 -12.69 4.54 -20.77
C SER A 202 -12.09 4.03 -22.08
N LYS A 203 -12.93 3.59 -23.02
CA LYS A 203 -12.47 3.18 -24.36
C LYS A 203 -11.79 4.31 -25.10
N GLN A 204 -12.39 5.50 -25.07
CA GLN A 204 -11.82 6.70 -25.67
C GLN A 204 -10.49 7.10 -25.01
N HIS A 205 -10.40 7.00 -23.68
CA HIS A 205 -9.21 7.37 -22.90
C HIS A 205 -8.05 6.40 -23.08
N PHE A 206 -8.26 5.09 -22.89
CA PHE A 206 -7.18 4.10 -22.88
C PHE A 206 -6.87 3.52 -24.26
N THR A 207 -7.83 3.57 -25.19
CA THR A 207 -7.66 3.03 -26.54
C THR A 207 -8.17 4.02 -27.60
N PRO A 208 -7.57 5.21 -27.68
CA PRO A 208 -7.99 6.22 -28.65
C PRO A 208 -7.93 5.64 -30.08
N ASN A 209 -8.93 5.97 -30.90
CA ASN A 209 -9.13 5.39 -32.24
C ASN A 209 -9.29 3.86 -32.26
N GLY A 210 -9.63 3.25 -31.12
CA GLY A 210 -9.80 1.81 -30.99
C GLY A 210 -8.50 1.01 -30.92
N GLN A 211 -7.34 1.67 -30.85
CA GLN A 211 -6.03 1.02 -30.84
C GLN A 211 -5.50 0.85 -29.40
N ILE A 212 -4.93 -0.32 -29.13
CA ILE A 212 -4.19 -0.57 -27.88
C ILE A 212 -2.79 0.04 -28.04
N PRO A 213 -2.31 0.88 -27.10
CA PRO A 213 -0.95 1.40 -27.12
C PRO A 213 0.07 0.27 -27.12
N LYS A 214 1.13 0.41 -27.92
CA LYS A 214 2.27 -0.51 -27.94
C LYS A 214 3.32 -0.05 -26.95
N VAL A 215 4.13 -0.99 -26.49
CA VAL A 215 5.30 -0.71 -25.64
C VAL A 215 6.20 0.31 -26.34
N GLY A 216 6.57 1.36 -25.63
CA GLY A 216 7.38 2.48 -26.14
C GLY A 216 6.58 3.60 -26.84
N ASP A 217 5.27 3.43 -27.08
CA ASP A 217 4.44 4.52 -27.61
C ASP A 217 4.35 5.66 -26.60
N ILE A 218 4.18 6.89 -27.11
CA ILE A 218 3.87 8.05 -26.27
C ILE A 218 2.38 8.05 -25.95
N PHE A 219 2.04 7.56 -24.76
CA PHE A 219 0.68 7.52 -24.25
C PHE A 219 0.29 8.89 -23.69
N ARG A 220 -0.89 9.39 -24.07
CA ARG A 220 -1.39 10.73 -23.73
C ARG A 220 -2.76 10.65 -23.09
N GLN A 221 -3.01 11.54 -22.14
CA GLN A 221 -4.26 11.65 -21.38
C GLN A 221 -4.77 13.10 -21.45
N PRO A 222 -5.26 13.55 -22.63
CA PRO A 222 -5.57 14.97 -22.87
C PRO A 222 -6.62 15.53 -21.91
N ASP A 223 -7.66 14.75 -21.59
CA ASP A 223 -8.72 15.16 -20.67
C ASP A 223 -8.19 15.33 -19.25
N LEU A 224 -7.33 14.40 -18.79
CA LEU A 224 -6.68 14.51 -17.48
C LEU A 224 -5.71 15.71 -17.46
N ALA A 225 -4.93 15.91 -18.52
CA ALA A 225 -4.02 17.05 -18.64
C ALA A 225 -4.79 18.38 -18.62
N HIS A 226 -5.98 18.45 -19.23
CA HIS A 226 -6.86 19.61 -19.14
C HIS A 226 -7.34 19.84 -17.70
N THR A 227 -7.85 18.79 -17.04
CA THR A 227 -8.28 18.83 -15.64
C THR A 227 -7.19 19.36 -14.71
N LEU A 228 -5.96 18.82 -14.83
CA LEU A 228 -4.82 19.24 -14.01
C LEU A 228 -4.42 20.70 -14.26
N ARG A 229 -4.43 21.16 -15.52
CA ARG A 229 -4.17 22.57 -15.86
C ARG A 229 -5.23 23.51 -15.30
N SER A 230 -6.50 23.10 -15.33
CA SER A 230 -7.61 23.91 -14.79
C SER A 230 -7.53 24.03 -13.27
N MET A 231 -7.11 22.96 -12.58
CA MET A 231 -6.79 23.02 -11.15
C MET A 231 -5.64 23.99 -10.86
N ALA A 232 -4.55 23.94 -11.63
CA ALA A 232 -3.43 24.87 -11.49
C ALA A 232 -3.84 26.33 -11.77
N GLU A 233 -4.73 26.55 -12.75
CA GLU A 233 -5.29 27.87 -13.05
C GLU A 233 -6.16 28.41 -11.91
N ALA A 234 -6.91 27.56 -11.21
CA ALA A 234 -7.67 27.96 -10.02
C ALA A 234 -6.75 28.53 -8.93
N GLU A 235 -5.59 27.92 -8.70
CA GLU A 235 -4.58 28.45 -7.78
C GLU A 235 -4.04 29.80 -8.27
N ARG A 236 -3.61 29.88 -9.55
CA ARG A 236 -3.04 31.11 -10.12
C ARG A 236 -4.00 32.29 -10.01
N LYS A 237 -5.29 32.08 -10.29
CA LYS A 237 -6.34 33.10 -10.14
C LYS A 237 -6.48 33.55 -8.69
N ALA A 238 -6.48 32.63 -7.74
CA ALA A 238 -6.57 32.96 -6.31
C ALA A 238 -5.35 33.78 -5.84
N LEU A 239 -4.14 33.36 -6.23
CA LEU A 239 -2.90 34.09 -5.92
C LEU A 239 -2.89 35.49 -6.56
N ALA A 240 -3.30 35.61 -7.82
CA ALA A 240 -3.41 36.90 -8.52
C ALA A 240 -4.44 37.83 -7.86
N ALA A 241 -5.48 37.28 -7.22
CA ALA A 241 -6.45 38.01 -6.41
C ALA A 241 -5.95 38.34 -4.99
N GLY A 242 -4.69 38.03 -4.65
CA GLY A 242 -4.09 38.35 -3.36
C GLY A 242 -4.30 37.29 -2.27
N ALA A 243 -4.76 36.08 -2.61
CA ALA A 243 -4.89 34.99 -1.64
C ALA A 243 -3.52 34.54 -1.10
N SER A 244 -3.49 34.07 0.16
CA SER A 244 -2.33 33.36 0.69
C SER A 244 -2.15 32.01 -0.01
N ARG A 245 -0.98 31.37 0.09
CA ARG A 245 -0.73 30.02 -0.46
C ARG A 245 -1.77 29.01 0.00
N GLN A 246 -2.11 29.02 1.30
CA GLN A 246 -3.11 28.09 1.85
C GLN A 246 -4.50 28.37 1.29
N ALA A 247 -4.92 29.65 1.21
CA ALA A 247 -6.20 30.02 0.63
C ALA A 247 -6.26 29.71 -0.88
N ALA A 248 -5.14 29.79 -1.59
CA ALA A 248 -5.06 29.39 -2.99
C ALA A 248 -5.17 27.87 -3.17
N ILE A 249 -4.57 27.06 -2.28
CA ILE A 249 -4.79 25.61 -2.23
C ILE A 249 -6.25 25.28 -1.91
N ASP A 250 -6.88 26.01 -0.99
CA ASP A 250 -8.31 25.88 -0.68
C ASP A 250 -9.17 26.19 -1.94
N ALA A 251 -8.77 27.15 -2.78
CA ALA A 251 -9.44 27.43 -4.05
C ALA A 251 -9.29 26.30 -5.08
N VAL A 252 -8.12 25.64 -5.16
CA VAL A 252 -7.93 24.42 -5.98
C VAL A 252 -8.86 23.31 -5.51
N ARG A 253 -8.94 23.11 -4.20
CA ARG A 253 -9.83 22.14 -3.58
C ARG A 253 -11.29 22.43 -3.92
N ASP A 254 -11.73 23.67 -3.80
CA ASP A 254 -13.09 24.08 -4.13
C ASP A 254 -13.38 23.89 -5.63
N TYR A 255 -12.42 24.17 -6.52
CA TYR A 255 -12.57 23.88 -7.95
C TYR A 255 -12.83 22.38 -8.21
N PHE A 256 -12.13 21.49 -7.48
CA PHE A 256 -12.32 20.05 -7.61
C PHE A 256 -13.65 19.56 -7.00
N TYR A 257 -13.87 19.82 -5.70
CA TYR A 257 -14.96 19.22 -4.92
C TYR A 257 -16.27 20.00 -4.94
N ARG A 258 -16.23 21.30 -5.29
CA ARG A 258 -17.39 22.20 -5.31
C ARG A 258 -17.54 22.95 -6.62
N GLY A 259 -16.67 22.72 -7.58
CA GLY A 259 -16.60 23.42 -8.85
C GLY A 259 -17.00 22.54 -10.05
N GLU A 260 -16.35 22.79 -11.17
CA GLU A 260 -16.68 22.18 -12.45
C GLU A 260 -16.47 20.66 -12.45
N ILE A 261 -15.37 20.19 -11.84
CA ILE A 261 -15.03 18.76 -11.81
C ILE A 261 -16.11 17.96 -11.08
N ALA A 262 -16.52 18.39 -9.87
CA ALA A 262 -17.59 17.73 -9.13
C ALA A 262 -18.93 17.70 -9.88
N ARG A 263 -19.27 18.76 -10.64
CA ARG A 263 -20.48 18.78 -11.47
C ARG A 263 -20.39 17.85 -12.66
N LYS A 264 -19.23 17.76 -13.31
CA LYS A 264 -18.99 16.81 -14.41
C LYS A 264 -19.10 15.36 -13.94
N ILE A 265 -18.51 15.03 -12.79
CA ILE A 265 -18.62 13.71 -12.18
C ILE A 265 -20.08 13.40 -11.82
N ASP A 266 -20.80 14.32 -11.16
CA ASP A 266 -22.23 14.16 -10.85
C ASP A 266 -23.08 13.93 -12.09
N ALA A 267 -22.90 14.73 -13.15
CA ALA A 267 -23.61 14.60 -14.40
C ALA A 267 -23.34 13.24 -15.08
N PHE A 268 -22.08 12.82 -15.12
CA PHE A 268 -21.69 11.50 -15.63
C PHE A 268 -22.35 10.37 -14.82
N MET A 269 -22.30 10.46 -13.50
CA MET A 269 -22.86 9.43 -12.62
C MET A 269 -24.39 9.35 -12.77
N LYS A 270 -25.10 10.48 -12.86
CA LYS A 270 -26.54 10.50 -13.14
C LYS A 270 -26.89 9.89 -14.49
N ALA A 271 -26.14 10.24 -15.54
CA ALA A 271 -26.38 9.73 -16.89
C ALA A 271 -26.14 8.21 -17.03
N ASN A 272 -25.33 7.63 -16.14
CA ASN A 272 -24.96 6.21 -16.17
C ASN A 272 -25.53 5.41 -14.98
N ASN A 273 -26.51 5.97 -14.25
CA ASN A 273 -27.15 5.34 -13.09
C ASN A 273 -26.20 5.00 -11.91
N GLY A 274 -25.09 5.74 -11.78
CA GLY A 274 -24.17 5.65 -10.65
C GLY A 274 -24.70 6.35 -9.39
N LEU A 275 -24.01 6.12 -8.25
CA LEU A 275 -24.46 6.57 -6.93
C LEU A 275 -23.89 7.92 -6.48
N LEU A 276 -22.67 8.26 -6.89
CA LEU A 276 -21.99 9.47 -6.45
C LEU A 276 -22.74 10.73 -6.93
N ARG A 277 -22.93 11.70 -6.03
CA ARG A 277 -23.59 12.98 -6.32
C ARG A 277 -22.70 14.18 -5.98
N TYR A 278 -23.05 15.33 -6.54
CA TYR A 278 -22.39 16.60 -6.23
C TYR A 278 -22.33 16.86 -4.72
N GLU A 279 -23.41 16.57 -3.98
CA GLU A 279 -23.49 16.82 -2.55
C GLU A 279 -22.54 15.93 -1.74
N ASP A 280 -22.24 14.71 -2.22
CA ASP A 280 -21.23 13.85 -1.60
C ASP A 280 -19.84 14.48 -1.76
N MET A 281 -19.51 14.96 -2.97
CA MET A 281 -18.23 15.62 -3.25
C MET A 281 -18.09 16.94 -2.50
N ALA A 282 -19.12 17.78 -2.51
CA ALA A 282 -19.08 19.12 -1.90
C ALA A 282 -18.96 19.08 -0.36
N ALA A 283 -19.50 18.03 0.26
CA ALA A 283 -19.42 17.79 1.70
C ALA A 283 -18.14 17.04 2.13
N PHE A 284 -17.49 16.33 1.22
CA PHE A 284 -16.28 15.58 1.53
C PHE A 284 -15.15 16.52 1.94
N LYS A 285 -14.49 16.19 3.06
CA LYS A 285 -13.27 16.84 3.54
C LYS A 285 -12.48 15.91 4.45
N LEU A 286 -11.20 15.80 4.18
CA LEU A 286 -10.23 15.13 5.03
C LEU A 286 -9.68 16.09 6.08
N GLU A 287 -9.32 15.50 7.21
CA GLU A 287 -8.70 16.19 8.33
C GLU A 287 -7.37 15.49 8.66
N VAL A 288 -6.49 16.22 9.33
CA VAL A 288 -5.29 15.65 9.92
C VAL A 288 -5.69 14.92 11.20
N GLU A 289 -5.36 13.64 11.28
CA GLU A 289 -5.66 12.73 12.38
C GLU A 289 -4.37 12.34 13.14
N GLU A 290 -4.52 11.84 14.36
CA GLU A 290 -3.40 11.21 15.08
C GLU A 290 -3.19 9.77 14.57
N PRO A 291 -1.95 9.33 14.31
CA PRO A 291 -1.65 7.94 13.98
C PRO A 291 -1.76 7.05 15.22
N VAL A 292 -1.89 5.74 15.00
CA VAL A 292 -1.65 4.76 16.08
C VAL A 292 -0.16 4.39 16.10
N SER A 293 0.34 3.95 17.25
CA SER A 293 1.74 3.56 17.36
C SER A 293 2.01 2.56 18.48
N THR A 294 3.18 1.91 18.40
CA THR A 294 3.75 1.14 19.50
C THR A 294 5.26 1.32 19.59
N MET A 295 5.81 1.04 20.77
CA MET A 295 7.23 0.84 20.95
C MET A 295 7.60 -0.60 20.62
N TYR A 296 8.62 -0.77 19.78
CA TYR A 296 9.19 -2.06 19.44
C TYR A 296 10.71 -1.94 19.45
N HIS A 297 11.37 -2.64 20.37
CA HIS A 297 12.84 -2.72 20.41
C HIS A 297 13.58 -1.35 20.44
N GLY A 298 13.00 -0.34 21.11
CA GLY A 298 13.56 1.01 21.21
C GLY A 298 13.22 1.94 20.05
N TYR A 299 12.39 1.50 19.10
CA TYR A 299 11.84 2.29 18.01
C TYR A 299 10.35 2.50 18.21
N LYS A 300 9.83 3.62 17.72
CA LYS A 300 8.39 3.89 17.69
C LYS A 300 7.88 3.71 16.26
N VAL A 301 6.96 2.77 16.09
CA VAL A 301 6.36 2.43 14.78
C VAL A 301 4.98 3.05 14.70
N TYR A 302 4.72 3.78 13.62
CA TYR A 302 3.48 4.53 13.39
C TYR A 302 2.72 3.96 12.21
N LYS A 303 1.40 3.85 12.36
CA LYS A 303 0.46 3.35 11.36
C LYS A 303 -0.80 4.23 11.32
N PRO A 304 -1.55 4.25 10.20
CA PRO A 304 -2.87 4.88 10.19
C PRO A 304 -3.86 4.16 11.13
N GLY A 305 -4.99 4.81 11.42
CA GLY A 305 -6.01 4.30 12.35
C GLY A 305 -6.83 3.11 11.83
N PHE A 306 -7.87 2.74 12.58
CA PHE A 306 -8.71 1.55 12.35
C PHE A 306 -9.63 1.59 11.12
N TRP A 307 -9.72 2.72 10.43
CA TRP A 307 -10.30 2.79 9.09
C TRP A 307 -9.36 2.16 8.02
N SER A 308 -8.12 1.82 8.40
CA SER A 308 -7.17 1.03 7.61
C SER A 308 -6.86 -0.31 8.31
N GLN A 309 -6.15 -1.21 7.64
CA GLN A 309 -5.59 -2.41 8.27
C GLN A 309 -4.32 -2.16 9.10
N GLY A 310 -3.72 -0.96 9.04
CA GLY A 310 -2.42 -0.68 9.65
C GLY A 310 -2.25 -1.02 11.13
N PRO A 311 -3.29 -0.88 11.99
CA PRO A 311 -3.17 -1.31 13.38
C PRO A 311 -2.90 -2.81 13.54
N ALA A 312 -3.19 -3.67 12.56
CA ALA A 312 -2.85 -5.10 12.62
C ALA A 312 -1.33 -5.34 12.68
N MET A 313 -0.53 -4.47 12.05
CA MET A 313 0.93 -4.50 12.20
C MET A 313 1.35 -4.13 13.64
N ILE A 314 0.65 -3.19 14.28
CA ILE A 314 0.90 -2.81 15.68
C ILE A 314 0.59 -3.98 16.61
N GLU A 315 -0.54 -4.67 16.41
CA GLU A 315 -0.90 -5.87 17.16
C GLU A 315 0.15 -6.98 17.00
N ALA A 316 0.53 -7.28 15.75
CA ALA A 316 1.54 -8.30 15.47
C ALA A 316 2.90 -7.95 16.10
N LEU A 317 3.35 -6.69 16.02
CA LEU A 317 4.59 -6.25 16.68
C LEU A 317 4.50 -6.38 18.21
N ASN A 318 3.37 -6.01 18.82
CA ASN A 318 3.18 -6.16 20.26
C ASN A 318 3.21 -7.63 20.69
N ILE A 319 2.64 -8.54 19.89
CA ILE A 319 2.73 -9.98 20.12
C ILE A 319 4.20 -10.42 19.98
N LEU A 320 4.90 -10.00 18.93
CA LEU A 320 6.28 -10.41 18.67
C LEU A 320 7.30 -9.87 19.68
N ASP A 321 7.04 -8.73 20.31
CA ASP A 321 7.92 -8.06 21.31
C ASP A 321 8.21 -8.93 22.56
N GLY A 322 7.43 -10.00 22.79
CA GLY A 322 7.70 -10.97 23.86
C GLY A 322 8.49 -12.20 23.42
N PHE A 323 8.92 -12.28 22.16
CA PHE A 323 9.79 -13.33 21.66
C PHE A 323 11.20 -12.78 21.40
N ASP A 324 12.21 -13.60 21.64
CA ASP A 324 13.58 -13.27 21.26
C ASP A 324 13.83 -13.51 19.76
N SER A 325 13.42 -12.55 18.93
CA SER A 325 13.60 -12.59 17.47
C SER A 325 15.04 -12.31 17.04
N ARG A 326 15.79 -11.49 17.79
CA ARG A 326 17.15 -11.05 17.42
C ARG A 326 18.18 -12.17 17.41
N ASN A 327 17.94 -13.22 18.18
CA ASN A 327 18.81 -14.39 18.23
C ASN A 327 18.43 -15.50 17.24
N ALA A 328 17.26 -15.40 16.59
CA ALA A 328 16.86 -16.36 15.56
C ALA A 328 17.67 -16.11 14.26
N PRO A 329 18.00 -17.15 13.47
CA PRO A 329 18.48 -16.93 12.11
C PRO A 329 17.39 -16.30 11.23
N LEU A 330 17.79 -15.39 10.34
CA LEU A 330 16.88 -14.80 9.34
C LEU A 330 16.21 -15.92 8.55
N ASN A 331 14.90 -15.86 8.39
CA ASN A 331 14.10 -16.88 7.70
C ASN A 331 14.30 -18.31 8.23
N SER A 332 14.64 -18.45 9.53
CA SER A 332 14.49 -19.73 10.22
C SER A 332 13.02 -20.10 10.39
N ALA A 333 12.73 -21.40 10.51
CA ALA A 333 11.37 -21.87 10.67
C ALA A 333 10.69 -21.32 11.93
N GLU A 334 11.42 -21.17 13.04
CA GLU A 334 10.87 -20.56 14.27
C GLU A 334 10.50 -19.09 14.08
N TYR A 335 11.35 -18.31 13.40
CA TYR A 335 11.06 -16.91 13.08
C TYR A 335 9.81 -16.78 12.21
N ILE A 336 9.75 -17.54 11.11
CA ILE A 336 8.61 -17.52 10.18
C ILE A 336 7.35 -17.98 10.91
N HIS A 337 7.40 -19.10 11.65
CA HIS A 337 6.27 -19.64 12.38
C HIS A 337 5.68 -18.62 13.36
N ARG A 338 6.49 -18.02 14.24
CA ARG A 338 6.00 -17.01 15.21
C ARG A 338 5.41 -15.78 14.53
N THR A 339 6.05 -15.31 13.46
CA THR A 339 5.59 -14.13 12.72
C THR A 339 4.26 -14.41 12.03
N VAL A 340 4.12 -15.57 11.39
CA VAL A 340 2.88 -16.00 10.73
C VAL A 340 1.75 -16.16 11.74
N GLU A 341 1.98 -16.83 12.88
CA GLU A 341 0.93 -17.01 13.88
C GLU A 341 0.53 -15.69 14.54
N ALA A 342 1.47 -14.77 14.79
CA ALA A 342 1.15 -13.42 15.26
C ALA A 342 0.32 -12.62 14.25
N LEU A 343 0.66 -12.72 12.96
CA LEU A 343 -0.12 -12.10 11.88
C LEU A 343 -1.52 -12.68 11.77
N LYS A 344 -1.69 -14.01 11.86
CA LYS A 344 -3.02 -14.66 11.86
C LYS A 344 -3.92 -14.13 12.97
N LEU A 345 -3.39 -13.99 14.19
CA LEU A 345 -4.14 -13.44 15.31
C LEU A 345 -4.54 -11.98 15.08
N ALA A 346 -3.60 -11.14 14.62
CA ALA A 346 -3.88 -9.74 14.32
C ALA A 346 -4.87 -9.55 13.16
N TYR A 347 -4.82 -10.41 12.14
CA TYR A 347 -5.80 -10.38 11.04
C TYR A 347 -7.18 -10.87 11.45
N ALA A 348 -7.27 -11.85 12.35
CA ALA A 348 -8.56 -12.24 12.92
C ALA A 348 -9.21 -11.08 13.71
N ASP A 349 -8.40 -10.27 14.41
CA ASP A 349 -8.87 -9.05 15.07
C ASP A 349 -9.26 -7.96 14.07
N ARG A 350 -8.44 -7.74 13.03
CA ARG A 350 -8.77 -6.84 11.91
C ARG A 350 -10.13 -7.17 11.31
N ASP A 351 -10.32 -8.44 10.95
CA ASP A 351 -11.50 -8.88 10.22
C ASP A 351 -12.75 -8.77 11.08
N THR A 352 -12.62 -8.88 12.40
CA THR A 352 -13.75 -8.88 13.34
C THR A 352 -14.12 -7.48 13.86
N TYR A 353 -13.12 -6.63 14.12
CA TYR A 353 -13.31 -5.42 14.92
C TYR A 353 -13.05 -4.11 14.16
N TYR A 354 -12.41 -4.14 13.00
CA TYR A 354 -11.99 -2.92 12.33
C TYR A 354 -13.09 -2.37 11.42
N GLY A 355 -13.16 -1.05 11.36
CA GLY A 355 -14.12 -0.29 10.57
C GLY A 355 -13.88 1.19 10.76
N ASP A 356 -14.67 2.02 10.06
CA ASP A 356 -14.61 3.48 10.26
C ASP A 356 -15.02 3.82 11.71
N PRO A 357 -14.14 4.44 12.53
CA PRO A 357 -14.47 4.82 13.91
C PRO A 357 -15.60 5.85 14.01
N LYS A 358 -15.94 6.55 12.92
CA LYS A 358 -17.10 7.46 12.87
C LYS A 358 -18.44 6.71 12.81
N PHE A 359 -18.43 5.41 12.52
CA PHE A 359 -19.62 4.57 12.34
C PHE A 359 -19.62 3.32 13.21
N SER A 360 -18.50 2.97 13.84
CA SER A 360 -18.35 1.75 14.62
C SER A 360 -17.50 1.99 15.86
N SER A 361 -17.82 1.29 16.95
CA SER A 361 -17.04 1.36 18.20
C SER A 361 -15.91 0.33 18.16
N VAL A 362 -14.72 0.80 17.83
CA VAL A 362 -13.52 -0.06 17.79
C VAL A 362 -12.84 -0.06 19.16
N PRO A 363 -12.57 -1.22 19.78
CA PRO A 363 -11.93 -1.32 21.10
C PRO A 363 -10.41 -1.07 21.04
N SER A 364 -10.03 0.09 20.50
CA SER A 364 -8.65 0.45 20.14
C SER A 364 -7.65 0.34 21.28
N GLN A 365 -8.02 0.80 22.48
CA GLN A 365 -7.15 0.76 23.66
C GLN A 365 -6.78 -0.67 24.07
N ILE A 366 -7.72 -1.62 23.93
CA ILE A 366 -7.49 -3.03 24.29
C ILE A 366 -6.63 -3.68 23.21
N LEU A 367 -7.06 -3.59 21.93
CA LEU A 367 -6.38 -4.22 20.80
C LEU A 367 -4.90 -3.83 20.69
N LEU A 368 -4.58 -2.56 20.97
CA LEU A 368 -3.20 -2.05 20.86
C LEU A 368 -2.39 -2.15 22.16
N SER A 369 -2.95 -2.71 23.24
CA SER A 369 -2.25 -2.84 24.53
C SER A 369 -1.23 -3.97 24.55
N LYS A 370 -0.19 -3.81 25.38
CA LYS A 370 0.83 -4.86 25.58
C LYS A 370 0.26 -6.04 26.38
N GLU A 371 -0.69 -5.77 27.27
CA GLU A 371 -1.39 -6.74 28.10
C GLU A 371 -2.23 -7.69 27.23
N TYR A 372 -3.02 -7.14 26.32
CA TYR A 372 -3.78 -7.92 25.34
C TYR A 372 -2.84 -8.74 24.44
N ALA A 373 -1.78 -8.12 23.91
CA ALA A 373 -0.81 -8.84 23.10
C ALA A 373 -0.13 -10.01 23.86
N ALA A 374 0.10 -9.88 25.16
CA ALA A 374 0.60 -10.98 25.99
C ALA A 374 -0.42 -12.12 26.16
N GLU A 375 -1.72 -11.81 26.19
CA GLU A 375 -2.78 -12.83 26.11
C GLU A 375 -2.78 -13.55 24.77
N ARG A 376 -2.75 -12.78 23.68
CA ARG A 376 -2.76 -13.32 22.31
C ARG A 376 -1.53 -14.19 22.04
N ARG A 377 -0.35 -13.77 22.52
CA ARG A 377 0.90 -14.54 22.40
C ARG A 377 0.80 -15.96 22.96
N ARG A 378 0.03 -16.19 24.03
CA ARG A 378 -0.13 -17.54 24.62
C ARG A 378 -0.85 -18.53 23.68
N GLN A 379 -1.51 -18.03 22.64
CA GLN A 379 -2.17 -18.86 21.62
C GLN A 379 -1.20 -19.37 20.54
N ILE A 380 0.01 -18.82 20.48
CA ILE A 380 1.06 -19.28 19.57
C ILE A 380 1.74 -20.51 20.19
N THR A 381 1.49 -21.68 19.60
CA THR A 381 2.04 -22.96 20.04
C THR A 381 3.21 -23.40 19.15
N GLN A 382 3.63 -24.66 19.21
CA GLN A 382 4.58 -25.23 18.24
C GLN A 382 3.91 -25.65 16.92
N LYS A 383 2.58 -25.75 16.89
CA LYS A 383 1.79 -26.15 15.72
C LYS A 383 1.05 -24.94 15.16
N ALA A 384 0.94 -24.89 13.84
CA ALA A 384 0.24 -23.84 13.12
C ALA A 384 -1.26 -23.92 13.36
N SER A 385 -1.88 -22.80 13.72
CA SER A 385 -3.33 -22.71 13.82
C SER A 385 -3.98 -22.72 12.43
N ARG A 386 -5.12 -23.40 12.34
CA ARG A 386 -6.04 -23.39 11.20
C ARG A 386 -7.41 -22.80 11.55
N ASP A 387 -7.55 -22.29 12.77
CA ASP A 387 -8.77 -21.71 13.29
C ASP A 387 -8.77 -20.19 13.13
N PHE A 388 -9.93 -19.60 12.88
CA PHE A 388 -10.13 -18.16 12.97
C PHE A 388 -10.28 -17.78 14.44
N LEU A 389 -9.29 -17.07 14.98
CA LEU A 389 -9.19 -16.83 16.43
C LEU A 389 -9.20 -15.33 16.72
N PRO A 390 -10.35 -14.63 16.60
CA PRO A 390 -10.43 -13.26 17.07
C PRO A 390 -10.30 -13.20 18.60
N GLY A 391 -9.89 -12.04 19.07
CA GLY A 391 -9.70 -11.71 20.46
C GLY A 391 -10.95 -11.87 21.32
N ARG A 392 -10.73 -11.88 22.64
CA ARG A 392 -11.80 -11.62 23.59
C ARG A 392 -11.75 -10.16 24.00
N ILE A 393 -12.81 -9.43 23.70
CA ILE A 393 -12.99 -8.05 24.13
C ILE A 393 -14.06 -8.03 25.22
N ASN A 394 -13.67 -7.63 26.44
CA ASN A 394 -14.54 -7.63 27.62
C ASN A 394 -15.25 -8.99 27.85
N GLY A 395 -14.51 -10.09 27.67
CA GLY A 395 -14.99 -11.46 27.85
C GLY A 395 -15.78 -12.04 26.66
N LYS A 396 -16.09 -11.24 25.64
CA LYS A 396 -16.85 -11.66 24.45
C LYS A 396 -15.93 -11.86 23.25
N VAL A 397 -16.13 -12.96 22.53
CA VAL A 397 -15.49 -13.21 21.24
C VAL A 397 -16.38 -12.57 20.17
N GLY A 398 -15.79 -11.76 19.28
CA GLY A 398 -16.52 -11.23 18.14
C GLY A 398 -16.75 -12.35 17.11
N HIS A 399 -17.81 -12.23 16.32
CA HIS A 399 -18.16 -13.20 15.30
C HIS A 399 -17.94 -12.59 13.92
N HIS A 400 -17.20 -13.27 13.06
CA HIS A 400 -17.12 -12.90 11.65
C HIS A 400 -17.86 -13.95 10.80
N PRO A 401 -18.84 -13.57 9.96
CA PRO A 401 -19.63 -14.53 9.18
C PRO A 401 -18.86 -15.45 8.23
N ALA A 402 -17.60 -15.13 7.90
CA ALA A 402 -16.69 -16.08 7.23
C ALA A 402 -16.47 -17.39 8.02
N GLU A 403 -16.86 -17.43 9.31
CA GLU A 403 -16.91 -18.64 10.12
C GLU A 403 -18.00 -19.63 9.68
N ASN A 404 -19.11 -19.14 9.08
CA ASN A 404 -20.31 -19.95 8.85
C ASN A 404 -20.65 -20.16 7.38
N GLU A 405 -20.25 -19.27 6.47
CA GLU A 405 -20.58 -19.39 5.04
C GLU A 405 -19.43 -18.91 4.14
N THR A 406 -18.77 -19.85 3.43
CA THR A 406 -17.76 -19.56 2.42
C THR A 406 -18.12 -20.21 1.06
N ALA A 407 -18.73 -19.44 0.14
CA ALA A 407 -18.94 -19.70 -1.28
C ALA A 407 -18.14 -18.69 -2.17
N ALA A 408 -17.16 -19.23 -2.84
CA ALA A 408 -16.17 -18.74 -3.76
C ALA A 408 -16.76 -18.05 -4.97
N LEU A 409 -15.90 -17.39 -5.72
CA LEU A 409 -16.15 -16.72 -6.97
C LEU A 409 -14.94 -16.99 -7.87
N HIS A 410 -15.15 -17.53 -9.08
CA HIS A 410 -14.19 -17.30 -10.15
C HIS A 410 -14.30 -15.83 -10.49
N ILE A 411 -13.20 -15.10 -10.49
CA ILE A 411 -13.16 -13.73 -10.96
C ILE A 411 -12.11 -13.74 -12.04
N ASP A 412 -12.48 -13.19 -13.19
CA ASP A 412 -11.53 -13.03 -14.27
C ASP A 412 -10.26 -12.35 -13.75
N GLU A 413 -9.08 -12.91 -14.05
CA GLU A 413 -7.78 -12.41 -13.59
C GLU A 413 -7.56 -10.92 -13.88
N THR A 414 -8.20 -10.40 -14.94
CA THR A 414 -8.12 -8.98 -15.32
C THR A 414 -8.94 -8.06 -14.40
N LEU A 415 -9.85 -8.60 -13.59
CA LEU A 415 -10.73 -7.86 -12.70
C LEU A 415 -10.42 -8.02 -11.22
N LYS A 416 -9.66 -9.07 -10.89
CA LYS A 416 -9.16 -9.22 -9.52
C LYS A 416 -8.50 -7.93 -9.09
N ALA A 417 -8.66 -7.58 -7.82
CA ALA A 417 -8.10 -6.35 -7.28
C ALA A 417 -6.63 -6.23 -7.71
N HIS A 418 -6.35 -5.19 -8.49
CA HIS A 418 -5.01 -4.90 -8.94
C HIS A 418 -4.25 -4.18 -7.85
N ASP A 419 -2.96 -4.11 -8.09
CA ASP A 419 -2.04 -3.76 -7.04
C ASP A 419 -2.06 -2.23 -6.78
N THR A 420 -1.38 -1.84 -5.73
CA THR A 420 -1.30 -0.48 -5.18
C THR A 420 -0.01 0.18 -5.68
N THR A 421 0.25 1.45 -5.35
CA THR A 421 1.60 2.01 -5.43
C THR A 421 2.07 2.52 -4.08
N CYS A 422 3.30 3.00 -4.02
CA CYS A 422 3.97 3.44 -2.81
C CYS A 422 4.72 4.74 -3.11
N VAL A 423 4.80 5.63 -2.12
CA VAL A 423 5.55 6.88 -2.21
C VAL A 423 6.10 7.22 -0.83
N ASP A 424 7.42 7.14 -0.68
CA ASP A 424 8.13 7.59 0.50
C ASP A 424 9.06 8.75 0.14
N ALA A 425 9.18 9.73 1.03
CA ALA A 425 10.13 10.83 0.91
C ALA A 425 10.67 11.25 2.28
N ILE A 426 11.96 11.58 2.35
CA ILE A 426 12.62 12.15 3.54
C ILE A 426 13.56 13.27 3.10
N ASP A 427 13.61 14.37 3.84
CA ASP A 427 14.53 15.48 3.61
C ASP A 427 15.62 15.61 4.69
N HIS A 428 16.62 16.44 4.41
CA HIS A 428 17.73 16.72 5.30
C HIS A 428 17.33 17.40 6.63
N GLU A 429 16.13 18.00 6.70
CA GLU A 429 15.57 18.59 7.92
C GLU A 429 14.83 17.54 8.77
N GLY A 430 14.78 16.29 8.30
CA GLY A 430 14.17 15.17 9.00
C GLY A 430 12.65 15.12 8.88
N MET A 431 12.03 15.87 7.97
CA MET A 431 10.64 15.60 7.63
C MET A 431 10.54 14.30 6.87
N MET A 432 9.43 13.59 7.09
CA MET A 432 9.15 12.33 6.42
C MET A 432 7.74 12.36 5.88
N PHE A 433 7.56 11.77 4.71
CA PHE A 433 6.30 11.51 4.06
C PHE A 433 6.30 10.04 3.66
N SER A 434 5.21 9.33 3.96
CA SER A 434 4.97 7.97 3.47
C SER A 434 3.52 7.84 3.09
N ALA A 435 3.26 7.42 1.87
CA ALA A 435 1.92 7.22 1.35
C ALA A 435 1.83 5.87 0.64
N THR A 436 0.62 5.31 0.67
CA THR A 436 0.28 4.08 -0.07
C THR A 436 -0.92 4.36 -0.98
N PRO A 437 -0.73 5.04 -2.12
CA PRO A 437 -1.80 5.42 -3.04
C PRO A 437 -2.32 4.23 -3.85
N SER A 438 -3.63 4.15 -4.08
CA SER A 438 -4.26 3.06 -4.83
C SER A 438 -5.67 3.44 -5.28
N GLY A 439 -6.37 2.51 -5.92
CA GLY A 439 -7.74 2.69 -6.39
C GLY A 439 -7.77 3.34 -7.75
N ALA A 440 -8.89 3.15 -8.47
CA ALA A 440 -9.07 3.66 -9.82
C ALA A 440 -8.04 3.06 -10.78
N TRP A 441 -7.75 1.76 -10.58
CA TRP A 441 -6.80 0.98 -11.35
C TRP A 441 -7.48 0.36 -12.56
N LEU A 442 -6.70 0.00 -13.59
CA LEU A 442 -7.27 -0.70 -14.73
C LEU A 442 -7.83 -2.08 -14.36
N PRO A 443 -9.00 -2.48 -14.90
CA PRO A 443 -9.91 -1.68 -15.71
C PRO A 443 -10.75 -0.73 -14.84
N SER A 444 -10.74 0.57 -15.16
CA SER A 444 -11.54 1.58 -14.45
C SER A 444 -12.46 2.37 -15.39
N VAL A 445 -13.56 2.89 -14.83
CA VAL A 445 -14.49 3.79 -15.52
C VAL A 445 -13.97 5.22 -15.46
N ILE A 446 -13.76 5.87 -16.62
CA ILE A 446 -13.43 7.30 -16.68
C ILE A 446 -14.70 8.14 -16.52
N ALA A 447 -14.68 9.09 -15.58
CA ALA A 447 -15.82 9.95 -15.29
C ALA A 447 -15.97 11.06 -16.35
N GLY A 448 -16.74 10.78 -17.40
CA GLY A 448 -17.02 11.75 -18.47
C GLY A 448 -15.75 12.17 -19.22
N ASP A 449 -15.61 13.47 -19.44
CA ASP A 449 -14.48 14.14 -20.11
C ASP A 449 -13.44 14.67 -19.11
N THR A 450 -13.44 14.19 -17.86
CA THR A 450 -12.50 14.67 -16.83
C THR A 450 -11.13 14.00 -16.91
N GLY A 451 -11.04 12.83 -17.56
CA GLY A 451 -9.87 11.96 -17.51
C GLY A 451 -9.63 11.31 -16.13
N ILE A 452 -10.57 11.45 -15.18
CA ILE A 452 -10.45 10.89 -13.83
C ILE A 452 -11.04 9.47 -13.81
N PRO A 453 -10.23 8.43 -13.53
CA PRO A 453 -10.74 7.08 -13.32
C PRO A 453 -11.47 6.98 -11.97
N LEU A 454 -12.57 6.22 -11.90
CA LEU A 454 -13.34 5.99 -10.68
C LEU A 454 -12.81 4.78 -9.94
N THR A 455 -12.76 4.87 -8.60
CA THR A 455 -12.26 3.77 -7.78
C THR A 455 -13.24 2.60 -7.65
N GLU A 456 -12.67 1.42 -7.42
CA GLU A 456 -13.35 0.17 -7.11
C GLU A 456 -13.31 -0.16 -5.60
N ARG A 457 -12.94 0.79 -4.73
CA ARG A 457 -12.60 0.53 -3.32
C ARG A 457 -13.77 0.11 -2.43
N ALA A 458 -15.02 0.43 -2.80
CA ALA A 458 -16.16 -0.02 -1.99
C ALA A 458 -16.23 -1.55 -1.89
N GLN A 459 -15.57 -2.30 -2.78
CA GLN A 459 -15.45 -3.77 -2.68
C GLN A 459 -14.84 -4.24 -1.35
N SER A 460 -14.13 -3.37 -0.62
CA SER A 460 -13.58 -3.71 0.70
C SER A 460 -14.61 -3.65 1.83
N PHE A 461 -15.82 -3.10 1.61
CA PHE A 461 -16.92 -3.27 2.56
C PHE A 461 -17.46 -4.70 2.53
N VAL A 462 -18.15 -5.08 3.59
CA VAL A 462 -18.96 -6.31 3.61
C VAL A 462 -20.45 -5.98 3.64
N LEU A 463 -21.29 -6.91 3.17
CA LEU A 463 -22.76 -6.79 3.24
C LEU A 463 -23.34 -7.57 4.42
N ILE A 464 -22.61 -7.59 5.54
CA ILE A 464 -22.98 -8.31 6.77
C ILE A 464 -23.66 -7.34 7.75
N PRO A 465 -24.91 -7.60 8.17
CA PRO A 465 -25.59 -6.78 9.17
C PRO A 465 -24.80 -6.66 10.48
N GLY A 466 -24.60 -5.43 10.94
CA GLY A 466 -23.96 -5.12 12.23
C GLY A 466 -22.44 -5.25 12.24
N HIS A 467 -21.82 -5.62 11.13
CA HIS A 467 -20.36 -5.69 11.03
C HIS A 467 -19.74 -4.28 11.12
N PRO A 468 -18.60 -4.07 11.83
CA PRO A 468 -17.94 -2.77 11.89
C PRO A 468 -17.58 -2.18 10.52
N ASN A 469 -17.35 -3.04 9.53
CA ASN A 469 -17.12 -2.70 8.13
C ASN A 469 -18.33 -2.98 7.19
N GLU A 470 -19.56 -3.02 7.72
CA GLU A 470 -20.76 -3.05 6.87
C GLU A 470 -20.85 -1.77 6.02
N LEU A 471 -21.24 -1.89 4.74
CA LEU A 471 -21.46 -0.76 3.86
C LEU A 471 -22.54 0.19 4.40
N ALA A 472 -22.22 1.49 4.41
CA ALA A 472 -23.18 2.56 4.69
C ALA A 472 -22.80 3.84 3.93
N GLY A 473 -23.79 4.61 3.49
CA GLY A 473 -23.56 5.93 2.90
C GLY A 473 -22.84 6.88 3.87
N GLY A 474 -21.87 7.64 3.36
CA GLY A 474 -21.03 8.54 4.14
C GLY A 474 -19.89 7.87 4.92
N LYS A 475 -19.79 6.54 4.91
CA LYS A 475 -18.77 5.77 5.63
C LYS A 475 -17.54 5.52 4.75
N ARG A 476 -16.34 5.47 5.34
CA ARG A 476 -15.14 4.95 4.67
C ARG A 476 -15.12 3.42 4.74
N PRO A 477 -14.77 2.69 3.66
CA PRO A 477 -14.44 1.27 3.79
C PRO A 477 -13.17 1.12 4.63
N ARG A 478 -13.06 0.00 5.34
CA ARG A 478 -11.77 -0.44 5.89
C ARG A 478 -10.83 -0.76 4.72
N VAL A 479 -9.82 0.08 4.51
CA VAL A 479 -8.87 -0.11 3.40
C VAL A 479 -7.66 -0.94 3.80
N THR A 480 -6.99 -1.54 2.81
CA THR A 480 -5.72 -2.26 3.00
C THR A 480 -4.49 -1.34 3.06
N LEU A 481 -4.65 -0.10 2.59
CA LEU A 481 -3.60 0.88 2.36
C LEU A 481 -2.95 1.33 3.66
N SER A 482 -1.65 1.06 3.80
CA SER A 482 -1.00 1.05 5.12
C SER A 482 0.45 1.57 5.11
N PRO A 483 0.69 2.88 4.87
CA PRO A 483 2.04 3.46 5.00
C PRO A 483 2.59 3.29 6.43
N THR A 484 3.91 3.36 6.58
CA THR A 484 4.60 3.19 7.87
C THR A 484 5.68 4.23 8.04
N LEU A 485 5.69 4.91 9.19
CA LEU A 485 6.83 5.70 9.64
C LEU A 485 7.41 5.10 10.92
N VAL A 486 8.72 5.18 11.06
CA VAL A 486 9.45 4.73 12.24
C VAL A 486 10.38 5.84 12.70
N THR A 487 10.32 6.13 13.99
CA THR A 487 11.31 6.98 14.66
C THR A 487 12.13 6.14 15.64
N GLN A 488 13.31 6.64 15.97
CA GLN A 488 13.99 6.20 17.19
C GLN A 488 13.14 6.55 18.42
N GLY A 489 13.39 5.90 19.56
CA GLY A 489 12.65 6.14 20.80
C GLY A 489 12.77 7.56 21.34
N ASP A 490 13.78 8.32 20.90
CA ASP A 490 13.97 9.74 21.20
C ASP A 490 13.33 10.68 20.15
N GLY A 491 12.62 10.13 19.16
CA GLY A 491 11.86 10.88 18.16
C GLY A 491 12.61 11.22 16.87
N HIS A 492 13.90 10.86 16.73
CA HIS A 492 14.63 11.09 15.47
C HIS A 492 14.07 10.23 14.32
N PRO A 493 14.01 10.77 13.08
CA PRO A 493 13.52 10.03 11.92
C PRO A 493 14.42 8.82 11.64
N TYR A 494 13.82 7.66 11.33
CA TYR A 494 14.59 6.43 11.12
C TYR A 494 14.22 5.67 9.85
N LEU A 495 12.94 5.42 9.59
CA LEU A 495 12.53 4.59 8.46
C LEU A 495 11.15 5.01 7.94
N ALA A 496 11.02 5.30 6.65
CA ALA A 496 9.73 5.32 5.95
C ALA A 496 9.61 4.03 5.15
N LEU A 497 8.44 3.38 5.20
CA LEU A 497 8.13 2.18 4.44
C LEU A 497 6.70 2.27 3.89
N SER A 498 6.56 1.98 2.60
CA SER A 498 5.28 1.69 1.99
C SER A 498 5.44 0.56 0.97
N THR A 499 4.36 -0.16 0.71
CA THR A 499 4.35 -1.26 -0.25
C THR A 499 2.97 -1.39 -0.83
N PRO A 500 2.86 -1.83 -2.09
CA PRO A 500 1.62 -2.36 -2.59
C PRO A 500 1.42 -3.81 -2.10
N GLY A 501 0.30 -4.42 -2.43
CA GLY A 501 0.03 -5.84 -2.17
C GLY A 501 -1.22 -6.17 -1.37
N GLY A 502 -2.20 -5.26 -1.28
CA GLY A 502 -3.47 -5.52 -0.58
C GLY A 502 -3.31 -6.04 0.85
N ASP A 503 -3.91 -7.19 1.17
CA ASP A 503 -3.77 -7.83 2.50
C ASP A 503 -2.34 -8.28 2.84
N ASN A 504 -1.43 -8.31 1.87
CA ASN A 504 -0.01 -8.61 2.07
C ASN A 504 0.80 -7.40 2.53
N GLN A 505 0.24 -6.17 2.50
CA GLN A 505 1.02 -4.96 2.78
C GLN A 505 1.70 -5.01 4.16
N ASP A 506 0.93 -5.18 5.23
CA ASP A 506 1.50 -5.22 6.58
C ASP A 506 2.32 -6.48 6.86
N GLN A 507 2.07 -7.58 6.14
CA GLN A 507 2.90 -8.77 6.19
C GLN A 507 4.29 -8.52 5.59
N ALA A 508 4.35 -7.84 4.45
CA ALA A 508 5.61 -7.48 3.81
C ALA A 508 6.34 -6.40 4.61
N LEU A 509 5.62 -5.36 5.07
CA LEU A 509 6.21 -4.24 5.82
C LEU A 509 6.79 -4.68 7.15
N ILE A 510 6.13 -5.59 7.89
CA ILE A 510 6.70 -6.10 9.14
C ILE A 510 7.99 -6.88 8.88
N GLN A 511 8.06 -7.69 7.82
CA GLN A 511 9.29 -8.39 7.45
C GLN A 511 10.43 -7.41 7.12
N VAL A 512 10.19 -6.41 6.27
CA VAL A 512 11.19 -5.38 5.94
C VAL A 512 11.62 -4.59 7.18
N LEU A 513 10.68 -4.30 8.09
CA LEU A 513 10.99 -3.64 9.36
C LEU A 513 11.90 -4.52 10.22
N LEU A 514 11.57 -5.80 10.44
CA LEU A 514 12.36 -6.73 11.24
C LEU A 514 13.74 -6.98 10.62
N ASP A 515 13.82 -7.06 9.29
CA ASP A 515 15.07 -7.12 8.54
C ASP A 515 16.00 -5.95 8.85
N VAL A 516 15.45 -4.74 8.94
CA VAL A 516 16.21 -3.53 9.30
C VAL A 516 16.54 -3.47 10.79
N LEU A 517 15.60 -3.81 11.67
CA LEU A 517 15.70 -3.61 13.12
C LEU A 517 16.42 -4.75 13.83
N ASP A 518 16.04 -6.00 13.55
CA ASP A 518 16.53 -7.18 14.27
C ASP A 518 17.71 -7.83 13.53
N PHE A 519 17.72 -7.79 12.20
CA PHE A 519 18.78 -8.39 11.38
C PHE A 519 19.80 -7.38 10.84
N ASN A 520 19.62 -6.09 11.17
CA ASN A 520 20.54 -4.99 10.80
C ASN A 520 20.84 -4.91 9.30
N LEU A 521 19.87 -5.26 8.46
CA LEU A 521 19.98 -5.08 7.02
C LEU A 521 19.89 -3.59 6.65
N ASN A 522 20.57 -3.23 5.55
CA ASN A 522 20.33 -1.94 4.91
C ASN A 522 19.00 -1.99 4.13
N ALA A 523 18.46 -0.84 3.73
CA ALA A 523 17.14 -0.77 3.10
C ALA A 523 17.02 -1.65 1.84
N GLN A 524 18.05 -1.68 0.98
CA GLN A 524 18.02 -2.49 -0.24
C GLN A 524 18.05 -4.00 0.06
N ASN A 525 18.91 -4.43 0.98
CA ASN A 525 18.97 -5.84 1.40
C ASN A 525 17.68 -6.30 2.08
N ALA A 526 17.04 -5.43 2.87
CA ALA A 526 15.76 -5.72 3.51
C ALA A 526 14.62 -5.86 2.49
N VAL A 527 14.54 -4.95 1.50
CA VAL A 527 13.53 -5.02 0.42
C VAL A 527 13.70 -6.29 -0.43
N GLU A 528 14.94 -6.68 -0.73
CA GLU A 528 15.24 -7.85 -1.57
C GLU A 528 15.26 -9.19 -0.83
N ALA A 529 15.18 -9.18 0.51
CA ALA A 529 15.17 -10.38 1.32
C ALA A 529 14.03 -11.33 0.91
N PRO A 530 14.24 -12.66 0.95
CA PRO A 530 13.16 -13.63 0.73
C PRO A 530 12.04 -13.41 1.76
N ARG A 531 10.81 -13.27 1.27
CA ARG A 531 9.63 -12.97 2.11
C ARG A 531 8.62 -14.10 2.07
N PHE A 532 7.82 -14.23 3.11
CA PHE A 532 6.66 -15.12 3.18
C PHE A 532 5.36 -14.33 3.25
N GLN A 533 4.22 -15.00 3.06
CA GLN A 533 2.88 -14.43 3.16
C GLN A 533 1.91 -15.52 3.58
N THR A 534 1.03 -15.24 4.54
CA THR A 534 -0.12 -16.10 4.83
C THR A 534 -1.38 -15.56 4.17
N ARG A 535 -2.19 -16.45 3.60
CA ARG A 535 -3.55 -16.15 3.14
C ARG A 535 -4.61 -16.66 4.14
N HIS A 536 -4.19 -17.01 5.37
CA HIS A 536 -5.07 -17.28 6.51
C HIS A 536 -5.60 -15.96 7.10
N LEU A 537 -6.46 -15.29 6.33
CA LEU A 537 -7.20 -14.08 6.69
C LEU A 537 -8.43 -13.99 5.78
N VAL A 538 -9.42 -13.18 6.13
CA VAL A 538 -10.52 -12.86 5.22
C VAL A 538 -10.03 -11.80 4.24
N SER A 539 -9.98 -12.10 2.95
CA SER A 539 -9.50 -11.15 1.93
C SER A 539 -10.31 -9.84 1.98
N SER A 540 -9.64 -8.71 1.78
CA SER A 540 -10.28 -7.38 1.67
C SER A 540 -10.88 -7.12 0.28
N PHE A 541 -10.64 -8.01 -0.67
CA PHE A 541 -10.99 -7.83 -2.07
C PHE A 541 -11.77 -9.01 -2.59
N ASP A 542 -12.24 -8.83 -3.83
CA ASP A 542 -12.75 -9.92 -4.64
C ASP A 542 -13.95 -10.58 -3.94
N ASN A 543 -13.80 -11.83 -3.53
CA ASN A 543 -14.82 -12.65 -2.89
C ASN A 543 -14.63 -12.79 -1.39
N HIS A 544 -13.71 -12.02 -0.79
CA HIS A 544 -13.36 -12.15 0.62
C HIS A 544 -12.96 -13.57 1.03
N ALA A 545 -12.31 -14.33 0.12
CA ALA A 545 -11.88 -15.70 0.39
C ALA A 545 -10.95 -15.78 1.61
N TRP A 546 -11.08 -16.89 2.33
CA TRP A 546 -10.24 -17.22 3.49
C TRP A 546 -9.52 -18.56 3.28
N ASN A 547 -8.21 -18.51 3.03
CA ASN A 547 -7.41 -19.68 2.70
C ASN A 547 -6.77 -20.27 3.98
N ARG A 548 -7.45 -21.25 4.59
CA ARG A 548 -7.15 -21.75 5.93
C ARG A 548 -5.78 -22.45 6.06
N GLY A 549 -4.83 -21.71 6.60
CA GLY A 549 -3.51 -22.23 7.00
C GLY A 549 -2.46 -22.08 5.90
N ASP A 550 -2.84 -21.45 4.79
CA ASP A 550 -2.00 -21.21 3.65
C ASP A 550 -0.81 -20.29 3.98
N LEU A 551 0.38 -20.74 3.56
CA LEU A 551 1.63 -20.03 3.74
C LEU A 551 2.45 -20.12 2.43
N LEU A 552 2.58 -18.99 1.76
CA LEU A 552 3.41 -18.83 0.57
C LEU A 552 4.84 -18.43 0.98
N LEU A 553 5.82 -19.21 0.55
CA LEU A 553 7.24 -19.04 0.83
C LEU A 553 7.97 -18.66 -0.46
N ASP A 554 8.86 -17.67 -0.41
CA ASP A 554 9.80 -17.40 -1.49
C ASP A 554 10.71 -18.62 -1.70
N GLU A 555 10.93 -19.02 -2.96
CA GLU A 555 11.73 -20.21 -3.32
C GLU A 555 13.17 -20.18 -2.79
N ARG A 556 13.68 -19.00 -2.44
CA ARG A 556 15.02 -18.81 -1.84
C ARG A 556 15.05 -19.16 -0.35
N ILE A 557 13.90 -19.39 0.29
CA ILE A 557 13.85 -19.87 1.67
C ILE A 557 14.38 -21.30 1.71
N PRO A 558 15.29 -21.65 2.65
CA PRO A 558 15.92 -22.96 2.68
C PRO A 558 14.91 -24.12 2.70
N PRO A 559 15.14 -25.22 1.94
CA PRO A 559 14.24 -26.38 1.94
C PRO A 559 13.98 -26.97 3.34
N ALA A 560 14.98 -26.95 4.22
CA ALA A 560 14.81 -27.40 5.61
C ALA A 560 13.81 -26.53 6.40
N THR A 561 13.83 -25.21 6.17
CA THR A 561 12.82 -24.30 6.76
C THR A 561 11.43 -24.62 6.21
N TYR A 562 11.32 -24.91 4.91
CA TYR A 562 10.06 -25.29 4.28
C TYR A 562 9.48 -26.55 4.92
N THR A 563 10.28 -27.62 5.01
CA THR A 563 9.87 -28.89 5.62
C THR A 563 9.43 -28.73 7.07
N ASP A 564 10.20 -28.02 7.90
CA ASP A 564 9.86 -27.78 9.31
C ASP A 564 8.51 -27.05 9.44
N LEU A 565 8.26 -26.02 8.63
CA LEU A 565 6.98 -25.31 8.63
C LEU A 565 5.81 -26.22 8.22
N THR A 566 6.00 -27.10 7.23
CA THR A 566 5.01 -28.11 6.85
C THR A 566 4.73 -29.07 8.02
N GLU A 567 5.76 -29.55 8.71
CA GLU A 567 5.65 -30.45 9.87
C GLU A 567 4.97 -29.79 11.07
N ARG A 568 5.09 -28.47 11.21
CA ARG A 568 4.31 -27.67 12.17
C ARG A 568 2.84 -27.55 11.79
N GLY A 569 2.45 -27.89 10.56
CA GLY A 569 1.06 -27.88 10.09
C GLY A 569 0.69 -26.70 9.19
N HIS A 570 1.65 -25.88 8.76
CA HIS A 570 1.39 -24.84 7.75
C HIS A 570 1.11 -25.49 6.40
N GLN A 571 0.14 -24.95 5.65
CA GLN A 571 -0.09 -25.33 4.25
C GLN A 571 0.86 -24.55 3.37
N THR A 572 2.11 -25.03 3.32
CA THR A 572 3.20 -24.37 2.61
C THR A 572 3.08 -24.57 1.10
N SER A 573 3.24 -23.48 0.36
CA SER A 573 3.46 -23.47 -1.09
C SER A 573 4.63 -22.53 -1.42
N SER A 574 5.29 -22.77 -2.56
CA SER A 574 6.42 -21.94 -3.01
C SER A 574 5.98 -20.93 -4.07
N ARG A 575 6.63 -19.77 -4.09
CA ARG A 575 6.54 -18.78 -5.18
C ARG A 575 7.94 -18.45 -5.69
N SER A 576 8.03 -18.16 -6.98
CA SER A 576 9.32 -17.80 -7.59
C SER A 576 9.87 -16.49 -7.04
N ARG A 577 11.19 -16.32 -7.19
CA ARG A 577 11.89 -15.08 -6.86
C ARG A 577 11.22 -13.90 -7.58
N TYR A 578 10.92 -12.85 -6.81
CA TYR A 578 10.24 -11.63 -7.29
C TYR A 578 8.77 -11.80 -7.73
N ALA A 579 8.13 -12.94 -7.50
CA ALA A 579 6.69 -13.11 -7.70
C ALA A 579 5.84 -12.76 -6.47
N ASN A 580 6.44 -12.12 -5.46
CA ASN A 580 5.68 -11.58 -4.34
C ASN A 580 4.92 -10.33 -4.82
N GLY A 581 3.58 -10.35 -4.73
CA GLY A 581 2.72 -9.21 -5.09
C GLY A 581 2.85 -7.99 -4.18
N ALA A 582 3.81 -7.96 -3.24
CA ALA A 582 4.21 -6.76 -2.52
C ALA A 582 5.61 -6.32 -2.95
N ALA A 583 5.73 -5.11 -3.48
CA ALA A 583 6.98 -4.48 -3.90
C ALA A 583 7.32 -3.27 -2.99
N PRO A 584 7.88 -3.50 -1.79
CA PRO A 584 8.10 -2.45 -0.81
C PRO A 584 9.19 -1.49 -1.28
N VAL A 585 8.96 -0.21 -1.00
CA VAL A 585 10.01 0.80 -0.96
C VAL A 585 10.36 1.08 0.50
N ALA A 586 11.60 1.49 0.72
CA ALA A 586 12.10 1.78 2.04
C ALA A 586 13.09 2.92 1.99
N ILE A 587 12.88 3.89 2.86
CA ILE A 587 13.81 4.99 3.07
C ILE A 587 14.36 4.97 4.49
N LYS A 588 15.64 4.58 4.64
CA LYS A 588 16.32 4.56 5.94
C LYS A 588 17.11 5.85 6.17
N GLY A 589 16.73 6.57 7.22
CA GLY A 589 17.51 7.65 7.80
C GLY A 589 18.66 7.10 8.65
N VAL A 590 19.87 7.62 8.43
CA VAL A 590 21.05 7.30 9.23
C VAL A 590 21.45 8.54 10.00
N ALA A 591 21.30 8.49 11.32
CA ALA A 591 21.81 9.52 12.22
C ALA A 591 23.34 9.56 12.13
N GLU A 592 23.92 10.76 12.09
CA GLU A 592 25.36 10.91 12.25
C GLU A 592 25.78 10.38 13.62
N ARG A 593 26.65 9.36 13.65
CA ARG A 593 27.35 9.02 14.88
C ARG A 593 28.17 10.24 15.27
N ARG A 594 27.77 10.94 16.33
CA ARG A 594 28.65 11.90 17.01
C ARG A 594 29.92 11.14 17.39
N HIS A 595 31.01 11.35 16.65
CA HIS A 595 32.32 11.08 17.22
C HIS A 595 32.44 12.00 18.43
N ARG A 596 32.35 11.42 19.63
CA ARG A 596 32.79 12.09 20.86
C ARG A 596 34.31 12.23 20.77
N SER A 597 34.80 13.14 19.94
CA SER A 597 36.12 13.71 20.13
C SER A 597 36.00 14.61 21.35
N GLY A 598 36.61 14.21 22.46
CA GLY A 598 36.66 15.02 23.67
C GLY A 598 37.39 16.33 23.38
N ARG A 599 36.62 17.40 23.12
CA ARG A 599 36.87 18.82 23.42
C ARG A 599 35.73 19.62 22.81
N GLY A 600 35.13 20.49 23.61
CA GLY A 600 33.88 21.16 23.28
C GLY A 600 33.97 22.06 22.04
N SER A 601 32.87 22.15 21.29
CA SER A 601 32.14 23.41 21.04
C SER A 601 31.12 23.26 19.90
N VAL A 602 30.04 24.06 20.03
CA VAL A 602 29.04 24.53 19.06
C VAL A 602 28.08 23.54 18.39
N LEU A 603 26.78 23.82 18.60
CA LEU A 603 25.61 23.24 17.94
C LEU A 603 25.55 23.67 16.46
N GLN A 604 25.45 22.70 15.54
CA GLN A 604 25.01 22.91 14.15
C GLN A 604 24.01 21.80 13.74
N PRO A 605 23.15 22.04 12.73
CA PRO A 605 22.01 21.18 12.41
C PRO A 605 22.46 19.84 11.83
N VAL A 606 21.77 18.77 12.24
CA VAL A 606 22.11 17.37 11.95
C VAL A 606 21.52 16.95 10.60
N GLY A 607 22.36 16.51 9.66
CA GLY A 607 21.93 15.94 8.38
C GLY A 607 21.65 14.43 8.51
N ALA A 608 20.44 14.00 8.17
CA ALA A 608 20.13 12.58 8.01
C ALA A 608 20.67 12.08 6.66
N ARG A 609 21.43 10.98 6.64
CA ARG A 609 21.75 10.30 5.37
C ARG A 609 20.61 9.37 5.00
N VAL A 610 20.24 9.36 3.73
CA VAL A 610 19.02 8.70 3.28
C VAL A 610 19.31 7.62 2.24
N VAL A 611 18.64 6.45 2.36
CA VAL A 611 18.83 5.27 1.48
C VAL A 611 17.56 4.96 0.69
N ILE A 612 17.60 4.73 -0.63
CA ILE A 612 16.44 4.45 -1.51
C ILE A 612 16.63 3.17 -2.35
N GLY A 613 15.56 2.45 -2.70
CA GLY A 613 15.50 1.42 -3.77
C GLY A 613 14.41 1.70 -4.82
N ASN A 614 14.64 1.34 -6.10
CA ASN A 614 13.62 1.25 -7.19
C ASN A 614 14.15 0.57 -8.46
N TRP A 615 13.29 0.27 -9.46
CA TRP A 615 13.21 -0.90 -10.40
C TRP A 615 13.68 -0.74 -11.89
N ILE A 616 13.68 -1.86 -12.66
CA ILE A 616 13.76 -2.11 -14.14
C ILE A 616 13.22 -3.56 -14.32
N VAL A 617 12.25 -3.77 -15.21
CA VAL A 617 11.55 -5.05 -15.45
C VAL A 617 12.42 -6.01 -16.27
N GLY A 618 12.54 -7.27 -15.83
CA GLY A 618 13.08 -8.37 -16.64
C GLY A 618 11.96 -9.09 -17.39
N THR A 619 12.05 -9.15 -18.71
CA THR A 619 11.11 -9.85 -19.60
C THR A 619 11.25 -11.37 -19.48
N GLY A 620 10.32 -12.02 -18.77
CA GLY A 620 10.16 -13.47 -18.78
C GLY A 620 9.10 -13.89 -19.80
N LEU A 621 9.51 -14.12 -21.06
CA LEU A 621 8.68 -14.76 -22.07
C LEU A 621 8.64 -16.27 -21.81
N ASN A 622 7.49 -16.79 -21.37
CA ASN A 622 7.19 -18.22 -21.49
C ASN A 622 6.49 -18.46 -22.83
N GLU A 623 7.18 -19.11 -23.75
CA GLU A 623 6.62 -19.64 -25.00
C GLU A 623 5.55 -20.72 -24.71
N PRO A 624 4.39 -20.70 -25.38
CA PRO A 624 3.52 -21.87 -25.42
C PRO A 624 4.01 -22.87 -26.46
N ARG A 625 4.52 -24.02 -25.99
CA ARG A 625 4.65 -25.23 -26.80
C ARG A 625 3.26 -25.77 -27.12
N ASN A 626 2.83 -25.70 -28.38
CA ASN A 626 2.17 -26.77 -29.15
C ASN A 626 1.35 -26.17 -30.31
N CYS A 627 1.96 -26.14 -31.50
CA CYS A 627 1.22 -26.23 -32.76
C CYS A 627 2.01 -27.14 -33.70
N ARG A 628 1.55 -28.39 -33.85
CA ARG A 628 2.00 -29.33 -34.88
C ARG A 628 1.17 -29.09 -36.13
N PHE A 629 1.80 -28.71 -37.23
CA PHE A 629 1.28 -28.91 -38.58
C PHE A 629 2.06 -30.06 -39.23
N PRO A 630 1.42 -31.11 -39.77
CA PRO A 630 2.07 -32.03 -40.68
C PRO A 630 1.92 -31.53 -42.12
N LEU A 631 3.05 -31.47 -42.82
CA LEU A 631 3.15 -31.36 -44.28
C LEU A 631 2.47 -32.58 -44.93
N ALA A 632 1.49 -32.33 -45.78
CA ALA A 632 0.99 -33.32 -46.73
C ALA A 632 1.83 -33.26 -48.01
N ALA A 633 2.57 -34.33 -48.28
CA ALA A 633 3.05 -34.66 -49.61
C ALA A 633 2.04 -35.64 -50.24
N THR A 634 1.40 -35.20 -51.32
CA THR A 634 0.87 -35.98 -52.46
C THR A 634 0.63 -37.48 -52.25
N ARG A 635 -0.63 -37.89 -52.14
CA ARG A 635 -1.41 -38.57 -53.20
C ARG A 635 -2.83 -38.85 -52.72
#